data_AF-A0AAE0PSR0-F1
#
_entry.id   AF-A0AAE0PSR0-F1
#
_cell.length_a   1.000
_cell.length_b   1.000
_cell.length_c   1.000
_cell.angle_alpha   90.00
_cell.angle_beta   90.00
_cell.angle_gamma   90.00
#
_symmetry.space_group_name_H-M   'P 1'
#
loop_
_entity.id
_entity.type
_entity.pdbx_description
1 polymer ?
#
loop_
_entity_poly.entity_id
_entity_poly.type
_entity_poly.pdbx_seq_one_letter_code
_entity_poly.pdbx_strand_id
1 'polypeptide(L)'
;MLEPICEKSFSNFVQMNIHGFSNGSIVTNSSLEFSPNSTILTNSTVQEILVKATKSNSSLNIIPNSINVTQVPVANNLTTNTSLTMTTTNIPPTPQNATAVFNLTFSINEAFDSALASNSSPQFVAQATNIRSQVEPMYKEAFNNFILMQILQFRSGSIITESKLYMDSSCLYGTKVTAKQVKDVFLNGLPNFKFIVDPASIRVTQIGNSMPPVMASSASMICVSLLSLLLSFALHF
;
A
#
# COMPACT_ATOMS: atom_id res chain seq x y z
N MET A 1 -22.42 5.43 -17.07
CA MET A 1 -21.42 4.38 -17.37
C MET A 1 -20.33 5.01 -18.25
N LEU A 2 -19.04 4.82 -17.93
CA LEU A 2 -17.91 5.35 -18.73
C LEU A 2 -17.62 4.51 -19.98
N GLU A 3 -18.11 3.29 -20.04
CA GLU A 3 -17.82 2.34 -21.13
C GLU A 3 -18.26 2.84 -22.53
N PRO A 4 -19.48 3.39 -22.74
CA PRO A 4 -19.86 3.95 -24.05
C PRO A 4 -19.00 5.14 -24.48
N ILE A 5 -18.44 5.87 -23.50
CA ILE A 5 -17.53 6.99 -23.76
C ILE A 5 -16.20 6.45 -24.29
N CYS A 6 -15.65 5.42 -23.66
CA CYS A 6 -14.40 4.80 -24.08
C CYS A 6 -14.53 4.12 -25.45
N GLU A 7 -15.62 3.40 -25.68
CA GLU A 7 -15.91 2.73 -26.96
C GLU A 7 -16.02 3.73 -28.13
N LYS A 8 -16.68 4.87 -27.91
CA LYS A 8 -16.76 5.94 -28.92
C LYS A 8 -15.44 6.66 -29.17
N SER A 9 -14.59 6.77 -28.14
CA SER A 9 -13.39 7.61 -28.21
C SER A 9 -12.13 6.86 -28.63
N PHE A 10 -12.13 5.53 -28.49
CA PHE A 10 -10.96 4.70 -28.75
C PHE A 10 -11.37 3.47 -29.58
N SER A 11 -10.95 3.44 -30.85
CA SER A 11 -11.27 2.33 -31.76
C SER A 11 -10.65 0.98 -31.35
N ASN A 12 -9.66 1.00 -30.46
CA ASN A 12 -9.00 -0.17 -29.90
C ASN A 12 -9.43 -0.48 -28.46
N PHE A 13 -10.45 0.18 -27.90
CA PHE A 13 -10.96 -0.16 -26.58
C PHE A 13 -11.58 -1.55 -26.55
N VAL A 14 -11.27 -2.31 -25.49
CA VAL A 14 -11.75 -3.68 -25.30
C VAL A 14 -12.80 -3.69 -24.18
N GLN A 15 -12.42 -3.24 -23.00
CA GLN A 15 -13.31 -3.28 -21.83
C GLN A 15 -12.84 -2.34 -20.73
N MET A 16 -13.79 -1.99 -19.85
CA MET A 16 -13.53 -1.28 -18.60
C MET A 16 -13.84 -2.22 -17.43
N ASN A 17 -12.88 -2.40 -16.54
CA ASN A 17 -13.07 -3.19 -15.33
C ASN A 17 -13.12 -2.27 -14.10
N ILE A 18 -14.20 -2.34 -13.31
CA ILE A 18 -14.37 -1.55 -12.09
C ILE A 18 -13.92 -2.39 -10.89
N HIS A 19 -12.87 -1.92 -10.22
CA HIS A 19 -12.28 -2.61 -9.06
C HIS A 19 -12.96 -2.25 -7.74
N GLY A 20 -13.69 -1.13 -7.68
CA GLY A 20 -14.49 -0.77 -6.52
C GLY A 20 -14.88 0.71 -6.44
N PHE A 21 -15.74 1.00 -5.47
CA PHE A 21 -16.20 2.33 -5.08
C PHE A 21 -15.88 2.58 -3.60
N SER A 22 -15.56 3.81 -3.22
CA SER A 22 -15.34 4.19 -1.81
C SER A 22 -16.32 5.26 -1.33
N ASN A 23 -16.49 5.36 0.01
CA ASN A 23 -17.53 6.18 0.63
C ASN A 23 -17.12 7.67 0.70
N GLY A 24 -18.03 8.57 0.31
CA GLY A 24 -17.76 9.98 -0.06
C GLY A 24 -18.17 10.21 -1.53
N SER A 25 -17.65 11.23 -2.22
CA SER A 25 -17.78 11.30 -3.69
C SER A 25 -17.26 9.99 -4.29
N ILE A 26 -18.05 9.31 -5.12
CA ILE A 26 -17.75 7.96 -5.64
C ILE A 26 -16.40 7.98 -6.38
N VAL A 27 -15.31 7.68 -5.66
CA VAL A 27 -14.00 7.45 -6.28
C VAL A 27 -14.06 6.06 -6.87
N THR A 28 -13.96 5.99 -8.19
CA THR A 28 -14.00 4.74 -8.93
C THR A 28 -12.58 4.33 -9.29
N ASN A 29 -12.15 3.16 -8.83
CA ASN A 29 -10.91 2.55 -9.32
C ASN A 29 -11.25 1.66 -10.52
N SER A 30 -10.58 1.86 -11.65
CA SER A 30 -10.87 1.08 -12.87
C SER A 30 -9.64 0.90 -13.75
N SER A 31 -9.63 -0.20 -14.51
CA SER A 31 -8.71 -0.41 -15.61
C SER A 31 -9.44 -0.31 -16.95
N LEU A 32 -8.79 0.31 -17.93
CA LEU A 32 -9.23 0.32 -19.33
C LEU A 32 -8.26 -0.57 -20.12
N GLU A 33 -8.82 -1.54 -20.85
CA GLU A 33 -8.05 -2.46 -21.67
C GLU A 33 -8.17 -2.09 -23.14
N PHE A 34 -7.06 -2.16 -23.86
CA PHE A 34 -6.98 -1.80 -25.27
C PHE A 34 -6.30 -2.91 -26.09
N SER A 35 -6.77 -3.11 -27.32
CA SER A 35 -6.21 -4.04 -28.29
C SER A 35 -4.86 -3.53 -28.80
N PRO A 36 -3.89 -4.43 -29.09
CA PRO A 36 -2.49 -4.09 -29.36
C PRO A 36 -2.20 -3.42 -30.72
N ASN A 37 -3.21 -3.00 -31.48
CA ASN A 37 -3.02 -2.56 -32.87
C ASN A 37 -2.88 -1.02 -32.99
N SER A 38 -1.61 -0.61 -33.13
CA SER A 38 -1.10 0.52 -33.92
C SER A 38 -1.26 1.98 -33.45
N THR A 39 -1.71 2.26 -32.23
CA THR A 39 -1.49 3.60 -31.65
C THR A 39 -1.08 3.48 -30.20
N ILE A 40 0.14 3.92 -29.88
CA ILE A 40 0.60 4.03 -28.49
C ILE A 40 -0.18 5.20 -27.89
N LEU A 41 -1.27 4.88 -27.20
CA LEU A 41 -2.00 5.83 -26.39
C LEU A 41 -1.09 6.26 -25.24
N THR A 42 -0.83 7.56 -25.14
CA THR A 42 -0.12 8.09 -23.97
C THR A 42 -1.12 8.32 -22.84
N ASN A 43 -0.64 8.26 -21.59
CA ASN A 43 -1.46 8.60 -20.42
C ASN A 43 -2.14 9.96 -20.58
N SER A 44 -1.43 10.96 -21.14
CA SER A 44 -1.96 12.30 -21.37
C SER A 44 -3.09 12.31 -22.40
N THR A 45 -2.96 11.58 -23.51
CA THR A 45 -4.02 11.49 -24.53
C THR A 45 -5.28 10.84 -23.95
N VAL A 46 -5.15 9.75 -23.18
CA VAL A 46 -6.30 9.08 -22.56
C VAL A 46 -6.96 9.98 -21.52
N GLN A 47 -6.16 10.67 -20.69
CA GLN A 47 -6.66 11.61 -19.68
C GLN A 47 -7.39 12.80 -20.32
N GLU A 48 -6.83 13.42 -21.35
CA GLU A 48 -7.46 14.54 -22.06
C GLU A 48 -8.79 14.14 -22.70
N ILE A 49 -8.86 12.96 -23.31
CA ILE A 49 -10.08 12.44 -23.93
C ILE A 49 -11.15 12.19 -22.86
N LEU A 50 -10.77 11.57 -21.74
CA LEU A 50 -11.71 11.29 -20.67
C LEU A 50 -12.22 12.59 -20.03
N VAL A 51 -11.36 13.59 -19.82
CA VAL A 51 -11.71 14.95 -19.36
C VAL A 51 -12.62 15.68 -20.35
N LYS A 52 -12.43 15.52 -21.67
CA LYS A 52 -13.33 16.10 -22.68
C LYS A 52 -14.69 15.43 -22.66
N ALA A 53 -14.74 14.12 -22.44
CA ALA A 53 -15.97 13.36 -22.40
C ALA A 53 -16.83 13.65 -21.16
N THR A 54 -16.22 13.95 -20.00
CA THR A 54 -16.98 14.39 -18.81
C THR A 54 -17.74 15.68 -19.03
N LYS A 55 -17.24 16.56 -19.91
CA LYS A 55 -17.86 17.85 -20.24
C LYS A 55 -18.98 17.75 -21.27
N SER A 56 -19.06 16.65 -22.03
CA SER A 56 -19.88 16.61 -23.25
C SER A 56 -20.99 15.57 -23.26
N ASN A 57 -20.93 14.43 -22.54
CA ASN A 57 -21.93 13.35 -22.70
C ASN A 57 -22.05 12.37 -21.51
N SER A 58 -21.93 12.81 -20.25
CA SER A 58 -22.01 11.89 -19.10
C SER A 58 -23.19 12.21 -18.18
N SER A 59 -23.99 11.19 -17.83
CA SER A 59 -24.94 11.24 -16.70
C SER A 59 -24.25 11.17 -15.33
N LEU A 60 -22.91 11.02 -15.32
CA LEU A 60 -22.07 11.04 -14.12
C LEU A 60 -21.40 12.41 -13.97
N ASN A 61 -21.61 13.05 -12.82
CA ASN A 61 -20.94 14.29 -12.42
C ASN A 61 -19.49 13.97 -11.97
N ILE A 62 -18.59 13.87 -12.93
CA ILE A 62 -17.18 13.55 -12.70
C ILE A 62 -16.41 14.87 -12.59
N ILE A 63 -15.65 15.05 -11.51
CA ILE A 63 -14.77 16.22 -11.33
C ILE A 63 -13.62 16.07 -12.34
N PRO A 64 -13.48 16.96 -13.35
CA PRO A 64 -12.52 16.73 -14.43
C PRO A 64 -11.07 16.60 -13.95
N ASN A 65 -10.71 17.35 -12.91
CA ASN A 65 -9.38 17.33 -12.30
C ASN A 65 -9.12 16.10 -11.41
N SER A 66 -10.10 15.22 -11.20
CA SER A 66 -9.92 13.98 -10.41
C SER A 66 -9.56 12.77 -11.27
N ILE A 67 -9.47 12.92 -12.59
CA ILE A 67 -9.11 11.83 -13.51
C ILE A 67 -7.57 11.71 -13.55
N ASN A 68 -7.05 10.59 -13.08
CA ASN A 68 -5.63 10.23 -13.20
C ASN A 68 -5.51 8.92 -13.99
N VAL A 69 -4.61 8.88 -14.98
CA VAL A 69 -4.43 7.72 -15.86
C VAL A 69 -2.98 7.23 -15.79
N THR A 70 -2.82 5.94 -15.54
CA THR A 70 -1.52 5.26 -15.57
C THR A 70 -1.62 4.02 -16.43
N GLN A 71 -0.79 3.93 -17.47
CA GLN A 71 -0.68 2.72 -18.29
C GLN A 71 0.19 1.65 -17.61
N VAL A 72 -0.31 0.41 -17.64
CA VAL A 72 0.46 -0.79 -17.31
C VAL A 72 0.65 -1.56 -18.63
N PRO A 73 1.87 -1.71 -19.16
CA PRO A 73 2.09 -2.51 -20.36
C PRO A 73 1.73 -3.98 -20.08
N VAL A 74 0.79 -4.54 -20.85
CA VAL A 74 0.57 -5.99 -20.90
C VAL A 74 1.60 -6.57 -21.86
N ALA A 75 2.46 -7.44 -21.35
CA ALA A 75 3.51 -8.07 -22.15
C ALA A 75 2.90 -9.07 -23.14
N ASN A 76 2.83 -8.70 -24.42
CA ASN A 76 2.70 -9.67 -25.50
C ASN A 76 4.11 -9.99 -26.00
N ASN A 77 4.48 -11.27 -25.96
CA ASN A 77 5.79 -11.82 -26.34
C ASN A 77 6.20 -11.47 -27.79
N LEU A 78 6.75 -10.28 -28.02
CA LEU A 78 7.68 -10.06 -29.11
C LEU A 78 8.89 -9.27 -28.61
N THR A 79 10.04 -9.90 -28.81
CA THR A 79 11.38 -9.45 -28.44
C THR A 79 11.74 -8.14 -29.11
N THR A 80 11.68 -7.04 -28.37
CA THR A 80 12.49 -5.85 -28.62
C THR A 80 13.16 -5.44 -27.31
N ASN A 81 14.50 -5.35 -27.33
CA ASN A 81 15.31 -4.85 -26.23
C ASN A 81 14.97 -3.39 -25.96
N THR A 82 13.89 -3.17 -25.22
CA THR A 82 13.50 -1.88 -24.68
C THR A 82 14.01 -1.86 -23.25
N SER A 83 14.91 -0.93 -22.94
CA SER A 83 15.34 -0.67 -21.57
C SER A 83 14.10 -0.41 -20.72
N LEU A 84 13.75 -1.38 -19.88
CA LEU A 84 12.68 -1.26 -18.91
C LEU A 84 13.06 -0.13 -17.97
N THR A 85 12.47 1.05 -18.14
CA THR A 85 12.49 2.05 -17.09
C THR A 85 11.57 1.51 -16.01
N MET A 86 12.13 0.74 -15.08
CA MET A 86 11.40 0.33 -13.90
C MET A 86 10.94 1.60 -13.20
N THR A 87 9.63 1.84 -13.16
CA THR A 87 9.06 2.86 -12.28
C THR A 87 9.34 2.36 -10.87
N THR A 88 10.44 2.81 -10.29
CA THR A 88 10.80 2.47 -8.92
C THR A 88 9.76 3.13 -8.03
N THR A 89 8.92 2.33 -7.41
CA THR A 89 8.08 2.81 -6.32
C THR A 89 9.01 3.18 -5.16
N ASN A 90 8.97 4.43 -4.68
CA ASN A 90 9.88 4.90 -3.63
C ASN A 90 9.45 4.45 -2.21
N ILE A 91 8.47 3.56 -2.13
CA ILE A 91 8.04 2.96 -0.86
C ILE A 91 9.09 1.90 -0.48
N PRO A 92 9.70 1.98 0.72
CA PRO A 92 10.65 0.97 1.16
C PRO A 92 10.03 -0.42 1.13
N PRO A 93 10.81 -1.49 0.84
CA PRO A 93 10.27 -2.84 0.74
C PRO A 93 9.66 -3.30 2.06
N THR A 94 8.67 -4.18 1.97
CA THR A 94 8.03 -4.77 3.15
C THR A 94 9.03 -5.66 3.89
N PRO A 95 9.21 -5.48 5.21
CA PRO A 95 10.15 -6.29 5.98
C PRO A 95 9.64 -7.73 6.10
N GLN A 96 10.51 -8.70 5.78
CA GLN A 96 10.18 -10.13 5.77
C GLN A 96 9.98 -10.72 7.19
N ASN A 97 10.57 -10.09 8.20
CA ASN A 97 10.54 -10.53 9.60
C ASN A 97 9.41 -9.87 10.43
N ALA A 98 8.51 -9.11 9.81
CA ALA A 98 7.40 -8.49 10.53
C ALA A 98 6.41 -9.54 11.04
N THR A 99 6.10 -9.48 12.33
CA THR A 99 5.16 -10.39 13.02
C THR A 99 3.88 -9.70 13.45
N ALA A 100 3.88 -8.36 13.52
CA ALA A 100 2.67 -7.57 13.66
C ALA A 100 2.72 -6.35 12.74
N VAL A 101 1.58 -6.04 12.12
CA VAL A 101 1.41 -4.89 11.24
C VAL A 101 0.24 -4.05 11.70
N PHE A 102 0.42 -2.73 11.74
CA PHE A 102 -0.66 -1.79 12.07
C PHE A 102 -0.89 -0.84 10.90
N ASN A 103 -2.13 -0.74 10.44
CA ASN A 103 -2.52 0.42 9.66
C ASN A 103 -2.61 1.62 10.59
N LEU A 104 -1.98 2.71 10.19
CA LEU A 104 -2.14 4.02 10.81
C LEU A 104 -2.60 5.00 9.72
N THR A 105 -3.78 5.57 9.93
CA THR A 105 -4.37 6.59 9.06
C THR A 105 -4.59 7.86 9.86
N PHE A 106 -4.21 9.00 9.29
CA PHE A 106 -4.40 10.32 9.88
C PHE A 106 -4.43 11.39 8.78
N SER A 107 -4.95 12.56 9.09
CA SER A 107 -5.02 13.71 8.18
C SER A 107 -4.10 14.81 8.67
N ILE A 108 -3.25 15.32 7.77
CA ILE A 108 -2.40 16.50 7.99
C ILE A 108 -3.17 17.71 7.48
N ASN A 109 -3.28 18.76 8.31
CA ASN A 109 -4.01 19.98 8.01
C ASN A 109 -3.24 20.93 7.08
N GLU A 110 -2.87 20.39 5.92
CA GLU A 110 -2.20 21.07 4.82
C GLU A 110 -2.99 20.85 3.53
N ALA A 111 -2.85 21.77 2.58
CA ALA A 111 -3.49 21.66 1.27
C ALA A 111 -2.93 20.46 0.50
N PHE A 112 -3.82 19.68 -0.12
CA PHE A 112 -3.42 18.54 -0.94
C PHE A 112 -2.96 18.99 -2.33
N ASP A 113 -1.67 18.78 -2.62
CA ASP A 113 -1.14 18.84 -3.98
C ASP A 113 -1.43 17.53 -4.71
N SER A 114 -2.03 17.61 -5.91
CA SER A 114 -2.30 16.47 -6.78
C SER A 114 -1.09 15.57 -7.06
N ALA A 115 0.14 16.12 -7.05
CA ALA A 115 1.35 15.32 -7.23
C ALA A 115 1.53 14.27 -6.11
N LEU A 116 1.02 14.54 -4.90
CA LEU A 116 1.05 13.60 -3.77
C LEU A 116 0.24 12.32 -4.00
N ALA A 117 -0.66 12.29 -4.98
CA ALA A 117 -1.40 11.07 -5.33
C ALA A 117 -0.49 10.00 -5.97
N SER A 118 0.65 10.38 -6.55
CA SER A 118 1.58 9.46 -7.19
C SER A 118 2.75 9.13 -6.27
N ASN A 119 2.89 7.84 -5.91
CA ASN A 119 3.95 7.35 -5.02
C ASN A 119 5.37 7.37 -5.61
N SER A 120 5.50 7.69 -6.90
CA SER A 120 6.77 7.90 -7.60
C SER A 120 7.10 9.38 -7.78
N SER A 121 6.21 10.29 -7.38
CA SER A 121 6.47 11.74 -7.51
C SER A 121 7.50 12.21 -6.48
N PRO A 122 8.33 13.22 -6.83
CA PRO A 122 9.22 13.86 -5.87
C PRO A 122 8.47 14.43 -4.65
N GLN A 123 7.27 14.95 -4.84
CA GLN A 123 6.42 15.51 -3.79
C GLN A 123 5.99 14.43 -2.79
N PHE A 124 5.54 13.27 -3.27
CA PHE A 124 5.21 12.14 -2.41
C PHE A 124 6.42 11.70 -1.60
N VAL A 125 7.58 11.57 -2.26
CA VAL A 125 8.83 11.13 -1.61
C VAL A 125 9.26 12.11 -0.52
N ALA A 126 9.22 13.40 -0.81
CA ALA A 126 9.56 14.46 0.15
C ALA A 126 8.59 14.42 1.34
N GLN A 127 7.28 14.34 1.08
CA GLN A 127 6.27 14.31 2.15
C GLN A 127 6.36 13.03 2.99
N ALA A 128 6.53 11.87 2.36
CA ALA A 128 6.70 10.60 3.05
C ALA A 128 7.96 10.59 3.92
N THR A 129 9.06 11.17 3.43
CA THR A 129 10.31 11.33 4.18
C THR A 129 10.14 12.29 5.35
N ASN A 130 9.45 13.41 5.15
CA ASN A 130 9.16 14.39 6.19
C ASN A 130 8.34 13.77 7.33
N ILE A 131 7.30 12.99 7.00
CA ILE A 131 6.49 12.28 7.99
C ILE A 131 7.33 11.23 8.73
N ARG A 132 8.00 10.33 7.99
CA ARG A 132 8.78 9.24 8.61
C ARG A 132 9.89 9.74 9.51
N SER A 133 10.61 10.81 9.11
CA SER A 133 11.73 11.34 9.89
C SER A 133 11.30 11.86 11.28
N GLN A 134 10.03 12.21 11.45
CA GLN A 134 9.46 12.69 12.71
C GLN A 134 8.71 11.60 13.48
N VAL A 135 8.05 10.68 12.76
CA VAL A 135 7.22 9.64 13.36
C VAL A 135 8.02 8.40 13.78
N GLU A 136 8.96 7.93 12.95
CA GLU A 136 9.73 6.71 13.23
C GLU A 136 10.57 6.77 14.52
N PRO A 137 11.25 7.89 14.86
CA PRO A 137 12.02 7.99 16.11
C PRO A 137 11.19 7.72 17.35
N MET A 138 9.95 8.20 17.39
CA MET A 138 9.04 8.01 18.52
C MET A 138 8.64 6.55 18.70
N TYR A 139 8.40 5.84 17.60
CA TYR A 139 8.07 4.41 17.67
C TYR A 139 9.28 3.55 18.00
N LYS A 140 10.49 3.96 17.59
CA LYS A 140 11.74 3.31 18.01
C LYS A 140 11.99 3.46 19.51
N GLU A 141 11.68 4.63 20.07
CA GLU A 141 11.81 4.88 21.51
C GLU A 141 10.76 4.11 22.32
N ALA A 142 9.52 4.07 21.84
CA ALA A 142 8.42 3.41 22.54
C ALA A 142 8.43 1.88 22.41
N PHE A 143 8.90 1.35 21.29
CA PHE A 143 8.84 -0.07 20.97
C PHE A 143 10.17 -0.59 20.41
N ASN A 144 10.87 -1.40 21.22
CA ASN A 144 12.13 -2.03 20.82
C ASN A 144 12.00 -2.94 19.59
N ASN A 145 10.80 -3.45 19.31
CA ASN A 145 10.50 -4.29 18.16
C ASN A 145 9.99 -3.50 16.93
N PHE A 146 10.04 -2.17 16.94
CA PHE A 146 9.68 -1.37 15.76
C PHE A 146 10.71 -1.55 14.64
N ILE A 147 10.23 -1.86 13.44
CA ILE A 147 11.09 -2.01 12.26
C ILE A 147 11.07 -0.71 11.44
N LEU A 148 9.90 -0.36 10.87
CA LEU A 148 9.73 0.80 10.00
C LEU A 148 8.25 1.16 9.79
N MET A 149 8.03 2.37 9.28
CA MET A 149 6.74 2.88 8.83
C MET A 149 6.72 3.04 7.30
N GLN A 150 5.86 2.34 6.57
CA GLN A 150 5.64 2.59 5.15
C GLN A 150 4.51 3.59 4.96
N ILE A 151 4.76 4.65 4.19
CA ILE A 151 3.68 5.49 3.64
C ILE A 151 3.21 4.86 2.34
N LEU A 152 1.93 4.50 2.26
CA LEU A 152 1.36 3.79 1.11
C LEU A 152 0.81 4.76 0.07
N GLN A 153 0.04 5.74 0.51
CA GLN A 153 -0.59 6.74 -0.35
C GLN A 153 -0.98 7.99 0.43
N PHE A 154 -1.12 9.10 -0.29
CA PHE A 154 -1.82 10.29 0.18
C PHE A 154 -3.14 10.44 -0.59
N ARG A 155 -4.18 10.92 0.07
CA ARG A 155 -5.48 11.23 -0.58
C ARG A 155 -5.91 12.66 -0.33
N SER A 156 -6.75 13.13 -1.25
CA SER A 156 -7.44 14.42 -1.17
C SER A 156 -8.43 14.48 0.01
N GLY A 157 -8.78 15.72 0.39
CA GLY A 157 -8.98 16.09 1.79
C GLY A 157 -7.69 16.71 2.32
N SER A 158 -7.68 17.39 3.45
CA SER A 158 -6.43 17.67 4.18
C SER A 158 -5.55 16.41 4.13
N ILE A 159 -4.26 16.50 3.76
CA ILE A 159 -3.43 15.35 3.27
C ILE A 159 -3.68 14.08 4.12
N ILE A 160 -4.53 13.17 3.61
CA ILE A 160 -4.86 11.93 4.32
C ILE A 160 -3.73 10.95 4.07
N THR A 161 -3.00 10.61 5.12
CA THR A 161 -1.87 9.70 5.07
C THR A 161 -2.32 8.30 5.42
N GLU A 162 -2.09 7.34 4.51
CA GLU A 162 -2.25 5.92 4.80
C GLU A 162 -0.90 5.26 4.94
N SER A 163 -0.71 4.56 6.05
CA SER A 163 0.58 3.96 6.37
C SER A 163 0.46 2.62 7.07
N LYS A 164 1.54 1.86 7.04
CA LYS A 164 1.73 0.63 7.79
C LYS A 164 2.93 0.75 8.71
N LEU A 165 2.77 0.33 9.96
CA LEU A 165 3.87 0.16 10.90
C LEU A 165 4.15 -1.32 11.06
N TYR A 166 5.42 -1.69 10.97
CA TYR A 166 5.87 -3.07 11.06
C TYR A 166 6.63 -3.29 12.36
N MET A 167 6.27 -4.35 13.06
CA MET A 167 6.92 -4.77 14.30
C MET A 167 7.50 -6.18 14.13
N ASP A 168 8.66 -6.44 14.72
CA ASP A 168 9.28 -7.76 14.79
C ASP A 168 8.72 -8.61 15.95
N SER A 169 9.16 -9.88 15.97
CA SER A 169 8.75 -10.90 16.96
C SER A 169 9.44 -10.76 18.32
N SER A 170 10.47 -9.93 18.44
CA SER A 170 11.39 -9.88 19.58
C SER A 170 10.90 -8.92 20.67
N CYS A 171 9.72 -9.20 21.22
CA CYS A 171 9.44 -8.63 22.53
C CYS A 171 10.21 -9.45 23.58
N LEU A 172 11.37 -8.95 24.03
CA LEU A 172 12.16 -9.50 25.14
C LEU A 172 11.37 -9.60 26.47
N TYR A 173 10.14 -9.06 26.53
CA TYR A 173 9.29 -9.02 27.71
C TYR A 173 7.83 -9.43 27.45
N GLY A 174 7.56 -10.21 26.41
CA GLY A 174 6.27 -10.90 26.22
C GLY A 174 5.02 -10.02 26.05
N THR A 175 5.15 -8.69 25.95
CA THR A 175 4.01 -7.79 25.83
C THR A 175 3.74 -7.48 24.36
N LYS A 176 2.65 -8.04 23.83
CA LYS A 176 2.21 -7.77 22.45
C LYS A 176 1.78 -6.31 22.31
N VAL A 177 2.40 -5.58 21.38
CA VAL A 177 1.98 -4.23 21.01
C VAL A 177 0.51 -4.26 20.54
N THR A 178 -0.30 -3.33 21.04
CA THR A 178 -1.72 -3.20 20.71
C THR A 178 -1.98 -1.97 19.85
N ALA A 179 -3.09 -1.97 19.10
CA ALA A 179 -3.52 -0.80 18.33
C ALA A 179 -3.73 0.44 19.21
N LYS A 180 -4.16 0.24 20.47
CA LYS A 180 -4.28 1.32 21.45
C LYS A 180 -2.92 1.94 21.77
N GLN A 181 -1.92 1.12 22.10
CA GLN A 181 -0.56 1.61 22.39
C GLN A 181 0.05 2.34 21.19
N VAL A 182 -0.13 1.83 19.98
CA VAL A 182 0.31 2.51 18.75
C VAL A 182 -0.37 3.88 18.61
N LYS A 183 -1.68 3.95 18.84
CA LYS A 183 -2.42 5.21 18.80
C LYS A 183 -1.95 6.20 19.87
N ASP A 184 -1.75 5.74 21.11
CA ASP A 184 -1.32 6.58 22.22
C ASP A 184 0.08 7.16 21.97
N VAL A 185 1.03 6.36 21.46
CA VAL A 185 2.37 6.85 21.09
C VAL A 185 2.29 7.94 20.03
N PHE A 186 1.46 7.76 18.99
CA PHE A 186 1.27 8.79 17.96
C PHE A 186 0.65 10.07 18.51
N LEU A 187 -0.37 9.96 19.36
CA LEU A 187 -1.04 11.11 20.00
C LEU A 187 -0.09 11.91 20.87
N ASN A 188 0.74 11.23 21.67
CA ASN A 188 1.74 11.88 22.52
C ASN A 188 2.82 12.61 21.71
N GLY A 189 3.01 12.22 20.45
CA GLY A 189 3.97 12.82 19.53
C GLY A 189 3.52 14.07 18.80
N LEU A 190 2.21 14.29 18.69
CA LEU A 190 1.68 15.40 17.90
C LEU A 190 2.30 16.77 18.21
N PRO A 191 2.57 17.15 19.48
CA PRO A 191 3.18 18.45 19.78
C PRO A 191 4.60 18.64 19.22
N ASN A 192 5.30 17.55 18.88
CA ASN A 192 6.67 17.57 18.38
C ASN A 192 6.75 17.53 16.85
N PHE A 193 5.62 17.34 16.16
CA PHE A 193 5.59 17.33 14.71
C PHE A 193 5.57 18.75 14.15
N LYS A 194 6.32 18.95 13.06
CA LYS A 194 6.33 20.20 12.28
C LYS A 194 5.09 20.34 11.39
N PHE A 195 4.41 19.23 11.10
CA PHE A 195 3.14 19.20 10.40
C PHE A 195 1.99 19.06 11.41
N ILE A 196 0.87 19.69 11.13
CA ILE A 196 -0.29 19.70 12.03
C ILE A 196 -1.20 18.54 11.66
N VAL A 197 -1.49 17.64 12.60
CA VAL A 197 -2.44 16.53 12.40
C VAL A 197 -3.78 16.86 13.04
N ASP A 198 -4.89 16.49 12.40
CA ASP A 198 -6.20 16.45 13.07
C ASP A 198 -6.26 15.23 14.01
N PRO A 199 -6.30 15.41 15.35
CA PRO A 199 -6.29 14.29 16.28
C PRO A 199 -7.51 13.37 16.13
N ALA A 200 -8.66 13.89 15.70
CA ALA A 200 -9.89 13.13 15.52
C ALA A 200 -9.83 12.20 14.29
N SER A 201 -8.96 12.51 13.32
CA SER A 201 -8.74 11.70 12.12
C SER A 201 -7.94 10.41 12.37
N ILE A 202 -7.27 10.29 13.53
CA ILE A 202 -6.32 9.21 13.80
C ILE A 202 -7.05 7.88 14.02
N ARG A 203 -6.78 6.92 13.12
CA ARG A 203 -7.30 5.55 13.17
C ARG A 203 -6.14 4.57 13.14
N VAL A 204 -6.21 3.56 14.01
CA VAL A 204 -5.25 2.46 14.06
C VAL A 204 -5.99 1.13 14.06
N THR A 205 -5.59 0.22 13.19
CA THR A 205 -6.10 -1.16 13.15
C THR A 205 -4.94 -2.12 12.99
N GLN A 206 -4.93 -3.21 13.75
CA GLN A 206 -3.94 -4.27 13.56
C GLN A 206 -4.36 -5.17 12.38
N ILE A 207 -3.45 -5.37 11.42
CA ILE A 207 -3.60 -6.38 10.37
C ILE A 207 -2.70 -7.55 10.73
N GLY A 208 -3.31 -8.71 10.98
CA GLY A 208 -2.61 -9.97 11.23
C GLY A 208 -2.00 -10.07 12.63
N ASN A 209 -2.40 -11.12 13.37
CA ASN A 209 -1.54 -11.80 14.34
C ASN A 209 -0.89 -13.03 13.69
N SER A 210 -0.91 -13.12 12.36
CA SER A 210 -0.66 -14.37 11.66
C SER A 210 0.83 -14.63 11.64
N MET A 211 1.22 -15.76 12.24
CA MET A 211 2.46 -16.46 11.95
C MET A 211 2.86 -16.30 10.48
N PRO A 212 4.17 -16.21 10.17
CA PRO A 212 4.63 -16.40 8.80
C PRO A 212 4.01 -17.69 8.24
N PRO A 213 3.84 -17.83 6.91
CA PRO A 213 3.52 -19.14 6.36
C PRO A 213 4.53 -20.12 6.95
N VAL A 214 4.04 -21.08 7.73
CA VAL A 214 4.85 -22.21 8.15
C VAL A 214 5.33 -22.80 6.84
N MET A 215 6.60 -22.56 6.50
CA MET A 215 7.33 -23.49 5.68
C MET A 215 7.22 -24.78 6.48
N ALA A 216 6.28 -25.63 6.09
CA ALA A 216 6.17 -26.98 6.60
C ALA A 216 7.43 -27.70 6.12
N SER A 217 8.56 -27.38 6.74
CA SER A 217 9.68 -28.29 6.81
C SER A 217 9.19 -29.38 7.75
N SER A 218 8.67 -30.45 7.16
CA SER A 218 8.46 -31.72 7.83
C SER A 218 9.83 -32.23 8.27
N ALA A 219 10.30 -31.74 9.42
CA ALA A 219 11.56 -32.16 10.02
C ALA A 219 11.37 -32.31 11.54
N SER A 220 10.50 -33.24 11.94
CA SER A 220 10.63 -33.95 13.22
C SER A 220 9.71 -35.17 13.27
N MET A 221 10.23 -36.32 12.87
CA MET A 221 9.83 -37.64 13.39
C MET A 221 10.97 -38.66 13.26
N ILE A 222 12.19 -38.35 13.72
CA ILE A 222 13.24 -39.39 13.83
C ILE A 222 13.90 -39.46 15.22
N CYS A 223 13.69 -38.49 16.12
CA CYS A 223 14.36 -38.52 17.43
C CYS A 223 13.59 -39.24 18.57
N VAL A 224 12.57 -40.05 18.30
CA VAL A 224 11.86 -40.82 19.36
C VAL A 224 12.11 -42.33 19.28
N SER A 225 12.84 -42.85 18.28
CA SER A 225 13.13 -44.30 18.18
C SER A 225 14.46 -44.74 18.81
N LEU A 226 15.39 -43.82 19.08
CA LEU A 226 16.71 -44.21 19.64
C LEU A 226 16.69 -44.38 21.17
N LEU A 227 15.78 -43.69 21.87
CA LEU A 227 15.65 -43.84 23.33
C LEU A 227 14.95 -45.15 23.73
N SER A 228 14.08 -45.68 22.87
CA SER A 228 13.39 -46.96 23.07
C SER A 228 14.28 -48.17 22.74
N LEU A 229 15.32 -48.02 21.91
CA LEU A 229 16.27 -49.11 21.65
C LEU A 229 17.28 -49.29 22.79
N LEU A 230 17.78 -48.20 23.39
CA LEU A 230 18.72 -48.28 24.51
C LEU A 230 18.07 -48.84 25.80
N LEU A 231 16.78 -48.54 26.04
CA LEU A 231 16.07 -49.09 27.18
C LEU A 231 15.68 -50.58 26.99
N SER A 232 15.53 -51.03 25.73
CA SER A 232 15.21 -52.43 25.43
C SER A 232 16.41 -53.39 25.53
N PHE A 233 17.66 -52.91 25.43
CA PHE A 233 18.85 -53.74 25.65
C PHE A 233 19.27 -53.81 27.12
N ALA A 234 18.93 -52.81 27.94
CA ALA A 234 19.25 -52.81 29.37
C ALA A 234 18.37 -53.74 30.23
N LEU A 235 17.29 -54.30 29.66
CA LEU A 235 16.32 -55.14 30.35
C LEU A 235 16.36 -56.63 29.97
N HIS A 236 17.36 -57.06 29.19
CA HIS A 236 17.61 -58.49 28.93
C HIS A 236 18.97 -58.91 29.49
N PHE A 237 19.02 -59.09 30.81
CA PHE A 237 19.77 -60.16 31.46
C PHE A 237 18.77 -61.21 31.96
#